data_AF-A0A3D0VWV4-F1
#
_entry.id   AF-A0A3D0VWV4-F1
#
_cell.length_a   1.000
_cell.length_b   1.000
_cell.length_c   1.000
_cell.angle_alpha   90.00
_cell.angle_beta   90.00
_cell.angle_gamma   90.00
#
_symmetry.space_group_name_H-M   'P 1'
#
loop_
_entity.id
_entity.type
_entity.pdbx_description
1 polymer ?
#
loop_
_entity_poly.entity_id
_entity_poly.type
_entity_poly.pdbx_seq_one_letter_code
_entity_poly.pdbx_strand_id
1 'polypeptide(L)'
;GLVDDAAYARRWASMLWQEKKYGPRRIRQGLMQKGFDRELVEEVLEEMRDSFGEDEAEEQLAGLIRRKYARYLADGDPKGRNKAVNGLLRLGYDYEQIRSALRNFSEIEE
;
A
#
# COMPACT_ATOMS: atom_id res chain seq x y z
N GLY A 1 -7.69 29.28 -4.71
CA GLY A 1 -8.49 28.07 -4.45
C GLY A 1 -7.71 26.84 -4.83
N LEU A 2 -7.57 26.57 -6.13
CA LEU A 2 -7.05 25.31 -6.67
C LEU A 2 -5.60 24.95 -6.32
N VAL A 3 -4.71 25.94 -6.23
CA VAL A 3 -3.29 25.70 -5.92
C VAL A 3 -3.11 25.11 -4.51
N ASP A 4 -3.95 25.52 -3.56
CA ASP A 4 -3.89 25.01 -2.18
C ASP A 4 -4.45 23.59 -2.09
N ASP A 5 -5.56 23.32 -2.78
CA ASP A 5 -6.18 21.99 -2.83
C ASP A 5 -5.22 20.96 -3.41
N ALA A 6 -4.51 21.28 -4.48
CA ALA A 6 -3.54 20.39 -5.09
C ALA A 6 -2.32 20.15 -4.18
N ALA A 7 -1.76 21.20 -3.56
CA ALA A 7 -0.67 21.06 -2.60
C ALA A 7 -1.10 20.26 -1.36
N TYR A 8 -2.35 20.40 -0.91
CA TYR A 8 -2.90 19.63 0.20
C TYR A 8 -3.13 18.16 -0.17
N ALA A 9 -3.68 17.88 -1.36
CA ALA A 9 -3.88 16.52 -1.86
C ALA A 9 -2.56 15.74 -1.96
N ARG A 10 -1.49 16.34 -2.53
CA ARG A 10 -0.15 15.74 -2.61
C ARG A 10 0.43 15.39 -1.24
N ARG A 11 0.39 16.35 -0.30
CA ARG A 11 0.86 16.12 1.08
C ARG A 11 0.09 15.00 1.75
N TRP A 12 -1.22 14.97 1.55
CA TRP A 12 -2.06 13.95 2.15
C TRP A 12 -1.81 12.57 1.55
N ALA A 13 -1.70 12.45 0.23
CA ALA A 13 -1.35 11.21 -0.45
C ALA A 13 0.03 10.69 0.00
N SER A 14 1.01 11.58 0.10
CA SER A 14 2.35 11.26 0.64
C SER A 14 2.28 10.74 2.07
N MET A 15 1.47 11.34 2.95
CA MET A 15 1.27 10.86 4.32
C MET A 15 0.60 9.47 4.34
N LEU A 16 -0.41 9.23 3.50
CA LEU A 16 -1.07 7.92 3.41
C LEU A 16 -0.09 6.83 2.95
N TRP A 17 0.81 7.14 2.01
CA TRP A 17 1.89 6.25 1.59
C TRP A 17 2.93 6.03 2.71
N GLN A 18 3.53 7.11 3.20
CA GLN A 18 4.72 7.03 4.05
C GLN A 18 4.39 6.66 5.50
N GLU A 19 3.30 7.15 6.07
CA GLU A 19 2.95 6.91 7.47
C GLU A 19 1.95 5.77 7.62
N LYS A 20 0.89 5.77 6.81
CA LYS A 20 -0.18 4.76 6.93
C LYS A 20 0.14 3.46 6.18
N LYS A 21 1.14 3.48 5.29
CA LYS A 21 1.56 2.34 4.46
C LYS A 21 0.39 1.79 3.63
N TYR A 22 -0.38 2.71 3.06
CA TYR A 22 -1.50 2.38 2.19
C TYR A 22 -0.98 2.20 0.76
N GLY A 23 -1.46 1.16 0.08
CA GLY A 23 -1.24 0.98 -1.35
C GLY A 23 -2.09 1.95 -2.19
N PRO A 24 -1.76 2.11 -3.48
CA PRO A 24 -2.32 3.16 -4.35
C PRO A 24 -3.85 3.17 -4.39
N ARG A 25 -4.50 2.00 -4.36
CA ARG A 25 -5.97 1.89 -4.40
C ARG A 25 -6.62 2.51 -3.17
N ARG A 26 -6.01 2.32 -1.99
CA ARG A 26 -6.53 2.88 -0.73
C ARG A 26 -6.20 4.36 -0.60
N ILE A 27 -5.06 4.80 -1.13
CA ILE A 27 -4.72 6.23 -1.25
C ILE A 27 -5.76 6.94 -2.10
N ARG A 28 -6.04 6.45 -3.32
CA ARG A 28 -7.09 6.97 -4.20
C ARG A 28 -8.43 7.09 -3.47
N GLN A 29 -8.86 6.01 -2.82
CA GLN A 29 -10.12 6.01 -2.07
C GLN A 29 -10.11 7.04 -0.94
N GLY A 30 -8.99 7.17 -0.21
CA GLY A 30 -8.82 8.20 0.81
C GLY A 30 -9.01 9.58 0.22
N LEU A 31 -8.25 9.92 -0.83
CA LEU A 31 -8.34 11.18 -1.56
C LEU A 31 -9.79 11.52 -1.95
N MET A 32 -10.49 10.58 -2.59
CA MET A 32 -11.90 10.78 -2.96
C MET A 32 -12.82 10.97 -1.75
N GLN A 33 -12.63 10.21 -0.66
CA GLN A 33 -13.45 10.34 0.56
C GLN A 33 -13.25 11.67 1.29
N LYS A 34 -12.12 12.34 1.08
CA LYS A 34 -11.85 13.66 1.62
C LYS A 34 -12.50 14.79 0.82
N GLY A 35 -13.01 14.47 -0.37
CA GLY A 35 -13.73 15.40 -1.23
C GLY A 35 -12.91 16.03 -2.34
N PHE A 36 -11.69 15.55 -2.61
CA PHE A 36 -10.95 15.97 -3.81
C PHE A 36 -11.66 15.48 -5.07
N ASP A 37 -11.66 16.30 -6.11
CA ASP A 37 -12.24 15.93 -7.39
C ASP A 37 -11.41 14.83 -8.08
N ARG A 38 -12.06 14.07 -8.96
CA ARG A 38 -11.43 12.91 -9.59
C ARG A 38 -10.21 13.30 -10.42
N GLU A 39 -10.24 14.42 -11.13
CA GLU A 39 -9.15 14.82 -12.03
C GLU A 39 -7.89 15.13 -11.21
N LEU A 40 -8.04 15.88 -10.11
CA LEU A 40 -6.95 16.15 -9.18
C LEU A 40 -6.42 14.88 -8.52
N VAL A 41 -7.30 13.94 -8.16
CA VAL A 41 -6.86 12.67 -7.57
C VAL A 41 -6.00 11.86 -8.54
N GLU A 42 -6.42 11.74 -9.81
CA GLU A 42 -5.63 11.01 -10.80
C GLU A 42 -4.32 11.75 -11.13
N GLU A 43 -4.30 13.08 -11.18
CA GLU A 43 -3.08 13.89 -11.34
C GLU A 43 -2.07 13.58 -10.21
N VAL A 44 -2.51 13.65 -8.95
CA VAL A 44 -1.64 13.40 -7.78
C VAL A 44 -1.13 11.95 -7.76
N LEU A 45 -1.96 10.98 -8.14
CA LEU A 45 -1.53 9.58 -8.17
C LEU A 45 -0.53 9.31 -9.29
N GLU A 46 -0.70 9.96 -10.44
CA GLU A 46 0.22 9.87 -11.57
C GLU A 46 1.58 10.50 -11.24
N GLU A 47 1.60 11.67 -10.59
CA GLU A 47 2.84 12.29 -10.10
C GLU A 47 3.59 11.40 -9.10
N MET A 48 2.84 10.65 -8.28
CA MET A 48 3.40 9.74 -7.29
C MET A 48 3.67 8.33 -7.85
N ARG A 49 3.44 8.07 -9.13
CA ARG A 49 3.56 6.72 -9.71
C ARG A 49 4.90 6.07 -9.41
N ASP A 50 5.99 6.83 -9.49
CA ASP A 50 7.34 6.32 -9.21
C ASP A 50 7.50 5.97 -7.73
N SER A 51 6.85 6.70 -6.81
CA SER A 51 6.81 6.33 -5.39
C SER A 51 5.98 5.07 -5.11
N PHE A 52 5.12 4.68 -6.04
CA PHE A 52 4.32 3.45 -6.01
C PHE A 52 4.91 2.35 -6.88
N GLY A 53 6.17 2.52 -7.34
CA GLY A 53 6.88 1.56 -8.14
C GLY A 53 6.92 0.17 -7.52
N GLU A 54 7.26 -0.82 -8.35
CA GLU A 54 7.29 -2.22 -7.93
C GLU A 54 8.25 -2.43 -6.76
N ASP A 55 9.45 -1.84 -6.83
CA ASP A 55 10.48 -1.93 -5.79
C ASP A 55 10.01 -1.28 -4.46
N GLU A 56 9.45 -0.08 -4.52
CA GLU A 56 8.97 0.64 -3.34
C GLU A 56 7.76 -0.06 -2.69
N ALA A 57 6.85 -0.59 -3.51
CA ALA A 57 5.71 -1.36 -3.05
C ALA A 57 6.15 -2.68 -2.40
N GLU A 58 7.13 -3.37 -3.00
CA GLU A 58 7.72 -4.58 -2.43
C GLU A 58 8.37 -4.30 -1.08
N GLU A 59 9.20 -3.26 -0.97
CA GLU A 59 9.85 -2.88 0.29
C GLU A 59 8.81 -2.60 1.38
N GLN A 60 7.75 -1.88 1.03
CA GLN A 60 6.70 -1.51 1.97
C GLN A 60 5.90 -2.73 2.44
N LEU A 61 5.58 -3.64 1.51
CA LEU A 61 4.92 -4.92 1.80
C LEU A 61 5.80 -5.81 2.67
N ALA A 62 7.08 -5.97 2.35
CA ALA A 62 8.04 -6.73 3.13
C ALA A 62 8.14 -6.19 4.57
N GLY A 63 8.21 -4.88 4.74
CA GLY A 63 8.21 -4.22 6.05
C GLY A 63 6.90 -4.40 6.83
N LEU A 64 5.75 -4.48 6.15
CA LEU A 64 4.46 -4.79 6.77
C LEU A 64 4.38 -6.27 7.19
N ILE A 65 4.83 -7.18 6.33
CA ILE A 65 4.86 -8.62 6.57
C ILE A 65 5.75 -8.93 7.78
N ARG A 66 7.02 -8.51 7.76
CA ARG A 66 7.96 -8.72 8.87
C ARG A 66 7.39 -8.23 10.21
N ARG A 67 6.85 -7.01 10.24
CA ARG A 67 6.40 -6.38 11.50
C ARG A 67 5.07 -6.90 12.03
N LYS A 68 4.11 -7.21 11.15
CA LYS A 68 2.72 -7.52 11.57
C LYS A 68 2.32 -8.96 11.35
N TYR A 69 2.94 -9.64 10.40
CA TYR A 69 2.46 -10.93 9.90
C TYR A 69 3.44 -12.10 10.03
N ALA A 70 4.74 -11.86 10.24
CA ALA A 70 5.77 -12.92 10.35
C ALA A 70 5.35 -14.07 11.29
N ARG A 71 4.87 -13.74 12.49
CA ARG A 71 4.41 -14.75 13.48
C ARG A 71 3.25 -15.64 13.02
N TYR A 72 2.45 -15.18 12.05
CA TYR A 72 1.35 -15.98 11.50
C TYR A 72 1.80 -16.79 10.28
N LEU A 73 2.98 -16.52 9.73
CA LEU A 73 3.52 -17.17 8.54
C LEU A 73 4.54 -18.26 8.89
N ALA A 74 5.12 -18.23 10.10
CA ALA A 74 6.18 -19.14 10.54
C ALA A 74 5.88 -20.64 10.34
N ASP A 75 4.65 -21.06 10.61
CA ASP A 75 4.29 -22.49 10.57
C ASP A 75 3.65 -22.92 9.24
N GLY A 76 3.62 -22.04 8.23
CA GLY A 76 2.97 -22.31 6.94
C GLY A 76 1.42 -22.45 7.02
N ASP A 77 0.78 -22.07 8.13
CA ASP A 77 -0.67 -22.19 8.32
C ASP A 77 -1.45 -21.38 7.25
N PRO A 78 -2.31 -22.04 6.45
CA PRO A 78 -3.17 -21.35 5.49
C PRO A 78 -4.02 -20.22 6.10
N LYS A 79 -4.45 -20.35 7.37
CA LYS A 79 -5.21 -19.30 8.06
C LYS A 79 -4.34 -18.07 8.31
N GLY A 80 -3.08 -18.27 8.68
CA GLY A 80 -2.11 -17.20 8.88
C GLY A 80 -1.80 -16.46 7.58
N ARG A 81 -1.60 -17.21 6.48
CA ARG A 81 -1.45 -16.65 5.14
C ARG A 81 -2.68 -15.83 4.72
N ASN A 82 -3.88 -16.38 4.88
CA ASN A 82 -5.13 -15.67 4.56
C ASN A 82 -5.29 -14.38 5.39
N LYS A 83 -4.86 -14.40 6.66
CA LYS A 83 -4.87 -13.21 7.51
C LYS A 83 -3.94 -12.11 6.98
N ALA A 84 -2.73 -12.47 6.54
CA ALA A 84 -1.80 -11.53 5.92
C ALA A 84 -2.38 -10.94 4.63
N VAL A 85 -2.83 -11.81 3.71
CA VAL A 85 -3.43 -11.39 2.43
C VAL A 85 -4.59 -10.42 2.64
N ASN A 86 -5.57 -10.78 3.47
CA ASN A 86 -6.74 -9.95 3.73
C ASN A 86 -6.37 -8.60 4.39
N GLY A 87 -5.36 -8.61 5.26
CA GLY A 87 -4.83 -7.39 5.86
C GLY A 87 -4.23 -6.44 4.85
N LEU A 88 -3.40 -6.96 3.95
CA LEU A 88 -2.71 -6.18 2.92
C LEU A 88 -3.67 -5.70 1.82
N LEU A 89 -4.68 -6.50 1.44
CA LEU A 89 -5.74 -6.07 0.52
C LEU A 89 -6.51 -4.86 1.07
N ARG A 90 -6.83 -4.86 2.37
CA ARG A 90 -7.49 -3.70 3.02
C ARG A 90 -6.60 -2.46 3.08
N LEU A 91 -5.28 -2.63 3.01
CA LEU A 91 -4.34 -1.52 2.89
C LEU A 91 -4.25 -1.00 1.45
N GLY A 92 -4.84 -1.67 0.46
CA GLY A 92 -4.95 -1.17 -0.92
C GLY A 92 -3.90 -1.67 -1.89
N TYR A 93 -3.08 -2.64 -1.49
CA TYR A 93 -2.20 -3.35 -2.41
C TYR A 93 -2.99 -4.31 -3.28
N ASP A 94 -2.51 -4.54 -4.50
CA ASP A 94 -3.09 -5.58 -5.33
C ASP A 94 -2.64 -6.97 -4.93
N TYR A 95 -3.37 -7.96 -5.41
CA TYR A 95 -3.17 -9.34 -5.00
C TYR A 95 -1.85 -9.94 -5.54
N GLU A 96 -1.38 -9.51 -6.71
CA GLU A 96 -0.13 -10.02 -7.28
C GLU A 96 1.07 -9.45 -6.52
N GLN A 97 1.06 -8.16 -6.19
CA GLN A 97 2.06 -7.55 -5.29
C GLN A 97 2.13 -8.29 -3.95
N ILE A 98 0.97 -8.54 -3.33
CA ILE A 98 0.87 -9.26 -2.06
C ILE A 98 1.43 -10.68 -2.19
N ARG A 99 1.05 -11.39 -3.26
CA ARG A 99 1.49 -12.76 -3.51
C ARG A 99 3.00 -12.82 -3.71
N SER A 100 3.55 -11.90 -4.49
CA SER A 100 4.99 -11.77 -4.73
C SER A 100 5.75 -11.53 -3.42
N ALA A 101 5.32 -10.54 -2.64
CA ALA A 101 5.95 -10.21 -1.37
C ALA A 101 5.89 -11.35 -0.34
N LEU A 102 4.79 -12.11 -0.30
CA LEU A 102 4.68 -13.28 0.57
C LEU A 102 5.58 -14.44 0.14
N ARG A 103 5.78 -14.64 -1.16
CA ARG A 103 6.69 -15.66 -1.70
C ARG A 103 8.14 -15.30 -1.40
N ASN A 104 8.53 -14.05 -1.68
CA ASN A 104 9.86 -13.55 -1.40
C ASN A 104 10.15 -13.58 0.12
N PHE A 105 9.14 -13.35 0.96
CA PHE A 105 9.29 -13.48 2.42
C PHE A 105 9.55 -14.93 2.87
N SER A 106 8.84 -15.92 2.31
CA SER A 106 9.09 -17.33 2.66
C SER A 106 10.46 -17.82 2.21
N GLU A 107 10.95 -17.37 1.05
CA GLU A 107 12.29 -17.73 0.54
C GLU A 107 13.44 -17.16 1.39
N ILE A 108 13.18 -16.14 2.20
CA ILE A 108 14.19 -15.52 3.10
C ILE A 108 14.23 -16.20 4.48
N GLU A 109 13.14 -16.84 4.90
CA GLU A 109 13.03 -17.50 6.22
C GLU A 109 13.44 -18.99 6.20
N GLU A 110 13.62 -19.58 5.00
CA GLU A 110 14.24 -20.90 4.80
C GLU A 110 15.78 -20.83 4.84
#